data_AF-A0A174FWH6-F1
#
_entry.id   AF-A0A174FWH6-F1
#
_cell.length_a   1.000
_cell.length_b   1.000
_cell.length_c   1.000
_cell.angle_alpha   90.00
_cell.angle_beta   90.00
_cell.angle_gamma   90.00
#
_symmetry.space_group_name_H-M   'P 1'
#
loop_
_entity.id
_entity.type
_entity.pdbx_description
1 polymer ?
#
loop_
_entity_poly.entity_id
_entity_poly.type
_entity_poly.pdbx_seq_one_letter_code
_entity_poly.pdbx_strand_id
1 'polypeptide(L)'
;MNRKKITALLLSSVMVFTPAMPAMAEKSTIVDYVDGTTDNTVETPDVTPAPLPEKKEGWETVDGVKYYYVNGEKITNKVEKIGKYTYCFDKTGKLVTNKPYYKVNAKTYYKIKKNGQATKLSAVETMAAVRLQKCKGNLKKAFNWSVSLQYAGNVKVSKKTPTEYGLYGFKTGSGDCYVMAATFYWMAKVAGYDAHYVKGYFQKSGGKRGAHAWVEIDQKVKGKKKTYVYDPNFQKEYKLNGYKLTYGAKRTLKYVNYKRVN
;
A
#
# COMPACT_ATOMS: atom_id res chain seq x y z
N MET A 1 39.50 -30.56 -7.61
CA MET A 1 39.89 -29.23 -8.14
C MET A 1 39.95 -28.23 -6.97
N ASN A 2 41.03 -27.47 -6.91
CA ASN A 2 41.58 -26.76 -5.76
C ASN A 2 40.81 -25.49 -5.31
N ARG A 3 40.87 -25.24 -3.99
CA ARG A 3 41.06 -23.97 -3.22
C ARG A 3 40.65 -22.65 -3.93
N LYS A 4 39.93 -21.73 -3.27
CA LYS A 4 40.44 -20.93 -2.14
C LYS A 4 39.32 -20.38 -1.25
N LYS A 5 39.56 -20.47 0.06
CA LYS A 5 38.96 -19.69 1.15
C LYS A 5 39.46 -18.25 1.07
N ILE A 6 38.62 -17.27 1.41
CA ILE A 6 39.10 -15.95 1.87
C ILE A 6 38.33 -15.61 3.15
N THR A 7 39.11 -15.45 4.22
CA THR A 7 38.73 -15.10 5.58
C THR A 7 39.20 -13.67 5.84
N ALA A 8 38.32 -12.88 6.46
CA ALA A 8 38.52 -11.73 7.37
C ALA A 8 39.45 -10.55 7.00
N LEU A 9 38.98 -9.32 7.23
CA LEU A 9 39.49 -8.51 8.37
C LEU A 9 38.49 -7.40 8.78
N LEU A 10 38.59 -7.06 10.06
CA LEU A 10 37.76 -6.22 10.92
C LEU A 10 38.02 -4.70 10.81
N LEU A 11 37.16 -3.98 11.55
CA LEU A 11 37.32 -2.67 12.22
C LEU A 11 36.82 -1.42 11.50
N SER A 12 35.71 -0.88 12.00
CA SER A 12 35.78 0.40 12.71
C SER A 12 34.64 0.51 13.73
N SER A 13 35.04 0.63 15.00
CA SER A 13 34.18 1.03 16.11
C SER A 13 34.00 2.55 16.03
N VAL A 14 32.76 3.03 16.03
CA VAL A 14 32.46 4.45 16.27
C VAL A 14 31.97 4.56 17.70
N MET A 15 32.81 5.11 18.58
CA MET A 15 32.40 5.60 19.89
C MET A 15 31.44 6.78 19.68
N VAL A 16 30.21 6.67 20.16
CA VAL A 16 29.39 7.87 20.37
C VAL A 16 29.73 8.37 21.77
N PHE A 17 30.56 9.41 21.81
CA PHE A 17 30.74 10.23 23.00
C PHE A 17 29.40 10.89 23.35
N THR A 18 28.88 10.56 24.53
CA THR A 18 27.93 11.41 25.25
C THR A 18 28.70 12.62 25.79
N PRO A 19 28.34 13.87 25.47
CA PRO A 19 28.67 14.96 26.36
C PRO A 19 27.72 14.89 27.57
N ALA A 20 28.28 14.49 28.71
CA ALA A 20 27.69 14.76 30.01
C ALA A 20 27.50 16.29 30.13
N MET A 21 26.27 16.73 30.39
CA MET A 21 26.01 18.11 30.77
C MET A 21 26.72 18.38 32.11
N PRO A 22 27.54 19.44 32.23
CA PRO A 22 28.00 19.88 33.52
C PRO A 22 26.83 20.45 34.32
N ALA A 23 26.64 19.94 35.53
CA ALA A 23 25.86 20.58 36.57
C ALA A 23 26.52 21.93 36.89
N MET A 24 25.90 23.05 36.49
CA MET A 24 26.28 24.35 37.03
C MET A 24 25.51 24.56 38.33
N ALA A 25 26.26 24.46 39.42
CA ALA A 25 25.88 24.92 40.74
C ALA A 25 25.60 26.43 40.71
N GLU A 26 24.50 26.84 41.34
CA GLU A 26 24.24 28.23 41.68
C GLU A 26 25.34 28.76 42.60
N LYS A 27 26.04 29.80 42.14
CA LYS A 27 26.93 30.58 42.99
C LYS A 27 26.11 31.73 43.57
N SER A 28 25.62 31.53 44.79
CA SER A 28 25.16 32.61 45.65
C SER A 28 26.31 33.58 45.90
N THR A 29 26.18 34.81 45.41
CA THR A 29 27.02 35.94 45.82
C THR A 29 26.23 36.79 46.79
N ILE A 30 26.57 36.62 48.07
CA ILE A 30 26.31 37.57 49.15
C ILE A 30 26.99 38.89 48.78
N VAL A 31 26.25 39.99 48.88
CA VAL A 31 26.81 41.34 48.97
C VAL A 31 26.22 41.96 50.24
N ASP A 32 27.06 42.05 51.26
CA ASP A 32 26.84 42.96 52.38
C ASP A 32 27.10 44.39 51.90
N TYR A 33 26.28 45.36 52.30
CA TYR A 33 26.67 46.48 53.18
C TYR A 33 25.52 47.49 53.38
N VAL A 34 25.10 47.58 54.65
CA VAL A 34 24.83 48.77 55.51
C VAL A 34 23.73 49.79 55.18
N ASP A 35 22.76 49.79 56.12
CA ASP A 35 22.12 50.87 56.89
C ASP A 35 21.67 52.18 56.21
N GLY A 36 20.38 52.49 56.42
CA GLY A 36 19.70 53.67 55.92
C GLY A 36 18.19 53.52 56.04
N THR A 37 17.65 53.82 57.21
CA THR A 37 16.21 53.96 57.49
C THR A 37 15.51 54.86 56.47
N THR A 38 14.55 54.33 55.71
CA THR A 38 13.32 55.04 55.30
C THR A 38 12.25 54.05 54.80
N ASP A 39 11.04 54.23 55.31
CA ASP A 39 9.78 53.61 54.91
C ASP A 39 9.62 53.61 53.39
N ASN A 40 9.59 52.43 52.77
CA ASN A 40 9.18 52.27 51.37
C ASN A 40 8.52 50.90 51.21
N THR A 41 7.21 50.94 50.93
CA THR A 41 6.38 49.82 50.48
C THR A 41 7.04 49.15 49.28
N VAL A 42 7.60 47.95 49.48
CA VAL A 42 8.11 47.11 48.40
C VAL A 42 6.91 46.49 47.69
N GLU A 43 6.46 47.11 46.60
CA GLU A 43 5.66 46.40 45.61
C GLU A 43 6.52 45.28 45.02
N THR A 44 6.16 44.05 45.34
CA THR A 44 6.73 42.86 44.70
C THR A 44 6.34 42.92 43.23
N PRO A 45 7.28 42.90 42.27
CA PRO A 45 6.91 42.79 40.87
C PRO A 45 6.20 41.45 40.68
N ASP A 46 4.95 41.50 40.26
CA ASP A 46 4.16 40.35 39.83
C ASP A 46 4.85 39.76 38.59
N VAL A 47 5.79 38.83 38.82
CA VAL A 47 6.47 38.11 37.74
C VAL A 47 5.47 37.09 37.20
N THR A 48 4.59 37.55 36.31
CA THR A 48 3.75 36.66 35.51
C THR A 48 4.69 35.70 34.76
N PRO A 49 4.63 34.37 34.99
CA PRO A 49 5.51 33.44 34.30
C PRO A 49 5.33 33.59 32.80
N ALA A 50 6.43 33.73 32.06
CA ALA A 50 6.40 33.75 30.60
C ALA A 50 5.63 32.51 30.10
N PRO A 51 4.59 32.67 29.26
CA PRO A 51 3.79 31.54 28.80
C PRO A 51 4.72 30.53 28.12
N LEU A 52 4.66 29.27 28.56
CA LEU A 52 5.38 28.18 27.91
C LEU A 52 5.08 28.21 26.40
N PRO A 53 6.10 28.01 25.53
CA PRO A 53 5.91 28.06 24.09
C PRO A 53 4.78 27.10 23.70
N GLU A 54 3.80 27.62 22.95
CA GLU A 54 2.65 26.83 22.51
C GLU A 54 3.14 25.59 21.75
N LYS A 55 2.77 24.42 22.27
CA LYS A 55 3.11 23.15 21.63
C LYS A 55 2.33 23.06 20.32
N LYS A 56 3.07 22.79 19.25
CA LYS A 56 2.49 22.59 17.92
C LYS A 56 1.55 21.39 17.91
N GLU A 57 0.33 21.61 17.43
CA GLU A 57 -0.71 20.57 17.40
C GLU A 57 -1.41 20.55 16.03
N GLY A 58 -1.78 19.35 15.58
CA GLY A 58 -2.61 19.17 14.40
C GLY A 58 -1.87 19.23 13.07
N TRP A 59 -2.60 19.62 12.01
CA TRP A 59 -2.07 19.61 10.65
C TRP A 59 -1.17 20.80 10.39
N GLU A 60 0.01 20.53 9.83
CA GLU A 60 0.90 21.54 9.28
C GLU A 60 1.20 21.26 7.82
N THR A 61 1.37 22.30 7.01
CA THR A 61 1.94 22.20 5.67
C THR A 61 3.22 23.02 5.58
N VAL A 62 4.33 22.35 5.26
CA VAL A 62 5.65 22.98 5.02
C VAL A 62 6.09 22.62 3.61
N ASP A 63 6.36 23.63 2.77
CA ASP A 63 6.75 23.46 1.36
C ASP A 63 5.80 22.54 0.57
N GLY A 64 4.49 22.68 0.81
CA GLY A 64 3.46 21.87 0.17
C GLY A 64 3.36 20.42 0.68
N VAL A 65 4.16 20.04 1.68
CA VAL A 65 4.14 18.71 2.31
C VAL A 65 3.37 18.78 3.63
N LYS A 66 2.39 17.88 3.80
CA LYS A 66 1.57 17.83 5.02
C LYS A 66 2.18 16.93 6.08
N TYR A 67 2.11 17.38 7.32
CA TYR A 67 2.54 16.71 8.54
C TYR A 67 1.42 16.77 9.58
N TYR A 68 1.50 15.94 10.62
CA TYR A 68 0.59 16.01 11.75
C TYR A 68 1.38 15.96 13.05
N TYR A 69 1.09 16.86 13.98
CA TYR A 69 1.75 16.98 15.28
C TYR A 69 0.80 16.62 16.40
N VAL A 70 1.33 15.95 17.41
CA VAL A 70 0.67 15.67 18.69
C VAL A 70 1.64 16.04 19.80
N ASN A 71 1.24 16.92 20.71
CA ASN A 71 2.06 17.40 21.82
C ASN A 71 3.41 18.02 21.39
N GLY A 72 3.44 18.71 20.26
CA GLY A 72 4.67 19.29 19.71
C GLY A 72 5.54 18.30 18.90
N GLU A 73 5.21 17.01 18.92
CA GLU A 73 5.95 15.98 18.19
C GLU A 73 5.28 15.60 16.88
N LYS A 74 6.07 15.51 15.82
CA LYS A 74 5.61 15.06 14.51
C LYS A 74 5.34 13.56 14.52
N ILE A 75 4.16 13.16 14.04
CA ILE A 75 3.85 11.77 13.76
C ILE A 75 4.73 11.23 12.63
N THR A 76 5.43 10.12 12.87
CA THR A 76 6.26 9.44 11.86
C THR A 76 5.99 7.93 11.82
N ASN A 77 6.17 7.34 10.64
CA ASN A 77 6.15 5.90 10.38
C ASN A 77 4.96 5.11 10.94
N LYS A 78 3.78 5.73 11.05
CA LYS A 78 2.57 5.08 11.59
C LYS A 78 1.31 5.40 10.80
N VAL A 79 0.28 4.62 11.11
CA VAL A 79 -1.09 4.90 10.70
C VAL A 79 -1.80 5.54 11.86
N GLU A 80 -2.45 6.68 11.61
CA GLU A 80 -3.17 7.42 12.65
C GLU A 80 -4.62 7.68 12.22
N LYS A 81 -5.54 7.59 13.17
CA LYS A 81 -6.93 8.02 12.95
C LYS A 81 -7.05 9.46 13.43
N ILE A 82 -7.29 10.37 12.49
CA ILE A 82 -7.44 11.81 12.75
C ILE A 82 -8.88 12.18 12.40
N GLY A 83 -9.68 12.46 13.43
CA GLY A 83 -11.11 12.58 13.32
C GLY A 83 -11.76 11.31 12.76
N LYS A 84 -12.53 11.45 11.67
CA LYS A 84 -13.23 10.32 11.03
C LYS A 84 -12.39 9.51 10.05
N TYR A 85 -11.17 9.96 9.74
CA TYR A 85 -10.36 9.38 8.67
C TYR A 85 -9.05 8.79 9.18
N THR A 86 -8.56 7.79 8.47
CA THR A 86 -7.26 7.18 8.72
C THR A 86 -6.23 7.74 7.73
N TYR A 87 -5.01 7.99 8.21
CA TYR A 87 -3.89 8.52 7.42
C TYR A 87 -2.63 7.71 7.66
N CYS A 88 -1.73 7.68 6.68
CA CYS A 88 -0.44 7.01 6.80
C CYS A 88 0.68 8.05 6.66
N PHE A 89 1.65 7.99 7.56
CA PHE A 89 2.83 8.85 7.53
C PHE A 89 4.08 8.01 7.25
N ASP A 90 4.96 8.51 6.41
CA ASP A 90 6.22 7.83 6.11
C ASP A 90 7.24 7.99 7.25
N LYS A 91 8.42 7.37 7.09
CA LYS A 91 9.50 7.43 8.09
C LYS A 91 9.99 8.85 8.42
N THR A 92 9.72 9.84 7.57
CA THR A 92 10.07 11.25 7.77
C THR A 92 8.91 12.08 8.32
N GLY A 93 7.74 11.46 8.49
CA GLY A 93 6.50 12.07 8.95
C GLY A 93 5.66 12.70 7.86
N LYS A 94 6.05 12.56 6.59
CA LYS A 94 5.27 13.12 5.48
C LYS A 94 3.98 12.33 5.32
N LEU A 95 2.87 13.03 5.14
CA LEU A 95 1.60 12.43 4.77
C LEU A 95 1.75 11.72 3.43
N VAL A 96 1.50 10.41 3.43
CA VAL A 96 1.48 9.63 2.20
C VAL A 96 0.19 9.92 1.44
N THR A 97 0.30 10.18 0.13
CA THR A 97 -0.84 10.47 -0.73
C THR A 97 -0.77 9.68 -2.04
N ASN A 98 -1.94 9.46 -2.65
CA ASN A 98 -2.09 8.91 -4.01
C ASN A 98 -1.31 7.60 -4.24
N LYS A 99 -1.41 6.64 -3.31
CA LYS A 99 -0.80 5.32 -3.47
C LYS A 99 -1.90 4.25 -3.66
N PRO A 100 -1.87 3.49 -4.76
CA PRO A 100 -2.86 2.43 -5.00
C PRO A 100 -2.76 1.33 -3.94
N TYR A 101 -1.56 1.08 -3.43
CA TYR A 101 -1.27 0.30 -2.24
C TYR A 101 0.00 0.85 -1.58
N TYR A 102 0.03 0.88 -0.25
CA TYR A 102 1.16 1.35 0.55
C TYR A 102 1.40 0.43 1.74
N LYS A 103 2.63 -0.03 1.90
CA LYS A 103 3.06 -0.89 3.00
C LYS A 103 3.53 -0.01 4.14
N VAL A 104 2.86 -0.08 5.29
CA VAL A 104 3.27 0.66 6.49
C VAL A 104 4.19 -0.19 7.36
N ASN A 105 3.84 -1.47 7.54
CA ASN A 105 4.65 -2.44 8.28
C ASN A 105 4.63 -3.79 7.58
N ALA A 106 5.23 -4.83 8.20
CA ALA A 106 5.40 -6.14 7.58
C ALA A 106 4.08 -6.75 7.04
N LYS A 107 2.94 -6.49 7.69
CA LYS A 107 1.67 -7.19 7.41
C LYS A 107 0.53 -6.29 6.92
N THR A 108 0.63 -4.97 7.07
CA THR A 108 -0.50 -4.06 6.81
C THR A 108 -0.28 -3.18 5.59
N TYR A 109 -1.24 -3.25 4.66
CA TYR A 109 -1.29 -2.45 3.45
C TYR A 109 -2.54 -1.58 3.42
N TYR A 110 -2.40 -0.39 2.82
CA TYR A 110 -3.48 0.58 2.68
C TYR A 110 -3.60 1.07 1.24
N LYS A 111 -4.82 1.28 0.76
CA LYS A 111 -5.09 2.14 -0.39
C LYS A 111 -5.17 3.57 0.08
N ILE A 112 -4.43 4.48 -0.56
CA ILE A 112 -4.32 5.88 -0.14
C ILE A 112 -4.79 6.79 -1.27
N LYS A 113 -5.86 7.56 -1.01
CA LYS A 113 -6.43 8.51 -1.96
C LYS A 113 -5.51 9.72 -2.19
N LYS A 114 -5.82 10.53 -3.21
CA LYS A 114 -5.07 11.78 -3.50
C LYS A 114 -5.04 12.75 -2.31
N ASN A 115 -6.10 12.77 -1.50
CA ASN A 115 -6.19 13.58 -0.29
C ASN A 115 -5.58 12.92 0.97
N GLY A 116 -4.86 11.80 0.84
CA GLY A 116 -4.19 11.12 1.94
C GLY A 116 -5.06 10.16 2.76
N GLN A 117 -6.38 10.14 2.54
CA GLN A 117 -7.25 9.19 3.23
C GLN A 117 -6.84 7.75 2.90
N ALA A 118 -6.60 6.97 3.94
CA ALA A 118 -6.16 5.59 3.87
C ALA A 118 -7.31 4.64 4.20
N THR A 119 -7.42 3.56 3.43
CA THR A 119 -8.32 2.44 3.71
C THR A 119 -7.51 1.16 3.75
N LYS A 120 -7.62 0.40 4.84
CA LYS A 120 -6.91 -0.86 5.01
C LYS A 120 -7.35 -1.84 3.92
N LEU A 121 -6.39 -2.47 3.25
CA LEU A 121 -6.68 -3.50 2.26
C LEU A 121 -7.21 -4.76 2.94
N SER A 122 -8.18 -5.42 2.29
CA SER A 122 -8.60 -6.77 2.67
C SER A 122 -7.47 -7.79 2.47
N ALA A 123 -7.68 -9.03 2.94
CA ALA A 123 -6.69 -10.11 2.80
C ALA A 123 -6.33 -10.38 1.33
N VAL A 124 -7.32 -10.47 0.44
CA VAL A 124 -7.09 -10.76 -0.99
C VAL A 124 -6.41 -9.60 -1.70
N GLU A 125 -6.79 -8.36 -1.38
CA GLU A 125 -6.13 -7.15 -1.91
C GLU A 125 -4.69 -7.06 -1.43
N THR A 126 -4.41 -7.43 -0.17
CA THR A 126 -3.05 -7.47 0.37
C THR A 126 -2.19 -8.48 -0.40
N MET A 127 -2.69 -9.69 -0.62
CA MET A 127 -1.95 -10.70 -1.41
C MET A 127 -1.73 -10.25 -2.86
N ALA A 128 -2.72 -9.62 -3.46
CA ALA A 128 -2.63 -9.05 -4.79
C ALA A 128 -1.59 -7.91 -4.86
N ALA A 129 -1.57 -7.00 -3.89
CA ALA A 129 -0.61 -5.90 -3.81
C ALA A 129 0.83 -6.42 -3.64
N VAL A 130 1.03 -7.44 -2.78
CA VAL A 130 2.33 -8.10 -2.61
C VAL A 130 2.79 -8.74 -3.93
N ARG A 131 1.90 -9.45 -4.63
CA ARG A 131 2.25 -10.06 -5.93
C ARG A 131 2.55 -9.00 -6.98
N LEU A 132 1.73 -7.96 -7.07
CA LEU A 132 1.91 -6.86 -8.01
C LEU A 132 3.23 -6.10 -7.75
N GLN A 133 3.63 -5.94 -6.48
CA GLN A 133 4.93 -5.38 -6.13
C GLN A 133 6.08 -6.24 -6.68
N LYS A 134 6.00 -7.58 -6.59
CA LYS A 134 6.97 -8.49 -7.24
C LYS A 134 6.98 -8.34 -8.76
N CYS A 135 5.83 -8.01 -9.36
CA CYS A 135 5.71 -7.66 -10.78
C CYS A 135 6.15 -6.22 -11.11
N LYS A 136 6.72 -5.48 -10.15
CA LYS A 136 7.13 -4.06 -10.28
C LYS A 136 5.98 -3.15 -10.75
N GLY A 137 4.75 -3.44 -10.34
CA GLY A 137 3.56 -2.69 -10.77
C GLY A 137 3.15 -2.90 -12.24
N ASN A 138 3.86 -3.74 -13.00
CA ASN A 138 3.61 -3.94 -14.42
C ASN A 138 2.43 -4.92 -14.63
N LEU A 139 1.35 -4.42 -15.25
CA LEU A 139 0.12 -5.20 -15.45
C LEU A 139 0.31 -6.41 -16.36
N LYS A 140 1.15 -6.33 -17.41
CA LYS A 140 1.43 -7.48 -18.29
C LYS A 140 2.22 -8.56 -17.55
N LYS A 141 3.17 -8.18 -16.69
CA LYS A 141 3.89 -9.14 -15.83
C LYS A 141 2.95 -9.80 -14.81
N ALA A 142 2.05 -9.03 -14.21
CA ALA A 142 1.01 -9.57 -13.32
C ALA A 142 0.10 -10.56 -14.07
N PHE A 143 -0.36 -10.19 -15.26
CA PHE A 143 -1.15 -11.09 -16.12
C PHE A 143 -0.39 -12.39 -16.44
N ASN A 144 0.85 -12.29 -16.91
CA ASN A 144 1.67 -13.45 -17.24
C ASN A 144 1.96 -14.33 -16.00
N TRP A 145 2.04 -13.74 -14.80
CA TRP A 145 2.10 -14.52 -13.57
C TRP A 145 0.81 -15.33 -13.36
N SER A 146 -0.36 -14.73 -13.55
CA SER A 146 -1.65 -15.44 -13.51
C SER A 146 -1.74 -16.55 -14.57
N VAL A 147 -1.13 -16.37 -15.75
CA VAL A 147 -1.00 -17.41 -16.79
C VAL A 147 -0.12 -18.58 -16.33
N SER A 148 0.89 -18.32 -15.49
CA SER A 148 1.85 -19.34 -15.06
C SER A 148 1.36 -20.27 -13.93
N LEU A 149 0.22 -19.98 -13.30
CA LEU A 149 -0.34 -20.83 -12.24
C LEU A 149 -0.52 -22.27 -12.75
N GLN A 150 -0.18 -23.27 -11.94
CA GLN A 150 -0.42 -24.67 -12.30
C GLN A 150 -1.93 -24.90 -12.46
N TYR A 151 -2.35 -25.49 -13.57
CA TYR A 151 -3.79 -25.70 -13.79
C TYR A 151 -4.27 -26.87 -12.94
N ALA A 152 -5.32 -26.64 -12.16
CA ALA A 152 -5.96 -27.65 -11.33
C ALA A 152 -7.48 -27.43 -11.35
N GLY A 153 -8.21 -28.38 -11.93
CA GLY A 153 -9.68 -28.35 -11.97
C GLY A 153 -10.31 -28.65 -10.60
N ASN A 154 -11.59 -28.34 -10.45
CA ASN A 154 -12.39 -28.69 -9.26
C ASN A 154 -11.81 -28.19 -7.93
N VAL A 155 -11.26 -26.96 -7.93
CA VAL A 155 -10.69 -26.37 -6.72
C VAL A 155 -11.74 -26.28 -5.60
N LYS A 156 -11.34 -26.70 -4.40
CA LYS A 156 -12.18 -26.63 -3.19
C LYS A 156 -12.00 -25.25 -2.56
N VAL A 157 -12.98 -24.37 -2.78
CA VAL A 157 -13.09 -23.05 -2.13
C VAL A 157 -14.37 -22.98 -1.31
N SER A 158 -14.34 -22.22 -0.22
CA SER A 158 -15.49 -22.08 0.70
C SER A 158 -16.73 -21.54 -0.01
N LYS A 159 -16.53 -20.55 -0.90
CA LYS A 159 -17.56 -19.94 -1.75
C LYS A 159 -16.97 -19.69 -3.13
N LYS A 160 -17.77 -19.87 -4.18
CA LYS A 160 -17.34 -19.64 -5.57
C LYS A 160 -17.30 -18.15 -5.95
N THR A 161 -16.56 -17.33 -5.20
CA THR A 161 -16.45 -15.88 -5.40
C THR A 161 -15.05 -15.48 -5.89
N PRO A 162 -14.90 -14.33 -6.58
CA PRO A 162 -13.58 -13.84 -6.98
C PRO A 162 -12.62 -13.65 -5.79
N THR A 163 -13.14 -13.33 -4.61
CA THR A 163 -12.34 -13.21 -3.37
C THR A 163 -11.71 -14.55 -2.98
N GLU A 164 -12.53 -15.59 -2.83
CA GLU A 164 -12.05 -16.91 -2.39
C GLU A 164 -11.14 -17.55 -3.43
N TYR A 165 -11.48 -17.42 -4.72
CA TYR A 165 -10.62 -17.87 -5.81
C TYR A 165 -9.27 -17.14 -5.82
N GLY A 166 -9.27 -15.83 -5.60
CA GLY A 166 -8.04 -15.04 -5.50
C GLY A 166 -7.17 -15.48 -4.32
N LEU A 167 -7.78 -15.62 -3.13
CA LEU A 167 -7.09 -16.11 -1.92
C LEU A 167 -6.47 -17.48 -2.15
N TYR A 168 -7.21 -18.41 -2.76
CA TYR A 168 -6.71 -19.74 -3.11
C TYR A 168 -5.50 -19.61 -4.05
N GLY A 169 -5.65 -18.96 -5.20
CA GLY A 169 -4.60 -18.88 -6.21
C GLY A 169 -3.33 -18.17 -5.74
N PHE A 170 -3.44 -17.12 -4.91
CA PHE A 170 -2.26 -16.46 -4.35
C PHE A 170 -1.52 -17.33 -3.31
N LYS A 171 -2.23 -18.21 -2.59
CA LYS A 171 -1.64 -19.11 -1.58
C LYS A 171 -0.99 -20.33 -2.22
N THR A 172 -1.67 -20.95 -3.19
CA THR A 172 -1.25 -22.25 -3.73
C THR A 172 -0.42 -22.13 -5.01
N GLY A 173 -0.54 -21.03 -5.74
CA GLY A 173 0.06 -20.91 -7.08
C GLY A 173 -0.58 -21.83 -8.12
N SER A 174 -1.80 -22.32 -7.86
CA SER A 174 -2.53 -23.24 -8.73
C SER A 174 -4.03 -22.91 -8.80
N GLY A 175 -4.72 -23.45 -9.81
CA GLY A 175 -6.18 -23.42 -9.90
C GLY A 175 -6.71 -23.47 -11.33
N ASP A 176 -8.02 -23.40 -11.47
CA ASP A 176 -8.73 -23.42 -12.74
C ASP A 176 -8.86 -22.02 -13.37
N CYS A 177 -9.64 -21.90 -14.45
CA CYS A 177 -9.88 -20.62 -15.12
C CYS A 177 -10.46 -19.55 -14.19
N TYR A 178 -11.28 -19.93 -13.20
CA TYR A 178 -11.86 -19.00 -12.23
C TYR A 178 -10.81 -18.43 -11.29
N VAL A 179 -9.87 -19.26 -10.84
CA VAL A 179 -8.74 -18.85 -10.00
C VAL A 179 -7.75 -17.98 -10.77
N MET A 180 -7.38 -18.40 -11.98
CA MET A 180 -6.46 -17.63 -12.82
C MET A 180 -7.01 -16.24 -13.14
N ALA A 181 -8.30 -16.14 -13.51
CA ALA A 181 -8.96 -14.85 -13.70
C ALA A 181 -9.02 -14.04 -12.39
N ALA A 182 -9.28 -14.67 -11.25
CA ALA A 182 -9.45 -13.97 -9.96
C ALA A 182 -8.14 -13.33 -9.49
N THR A 183 -7.04 -14.05 -9.62
CA THR A 183 -5.73 -13.50 -9.24
C THR A 183 -5.35 -12.29 -10.10
N PHE A 184 -5.59 -12.34 -11.41
CA PHE A 184 -5.34 -11.19 -12.28
C PHE A 184 -6.29 -10.02 -11.98
N TYR A 185 -7.57 -10.31 -11.79
CA TYR A 185 -8.60 -9.34 -11.43
C TYR A 185 -8.18 -8.53 -10.19
N TRP A 186 -7.81 -9.20 -9.10
CA TRP A 186 -7.41 -8.51 -7.87
C TRP A 186 -6.13 -7.69 -8.05
N MET A 187 -5.13 -8.20 -8.79
CA MET A 187 -3.93 -7.41 -9.12
C MET A 187 -4.26 -6.16 -9.94
N ALA A 188 -5.18 -6.26 -10.90
CA ALA A 188 -5.64 -5.11 -11.68
C ALA A 188 -6.42 -4.11 -10.82
N LYS A 189 -7.33 -4.57 -9.95
CA LYS A 189 -8.08 -3.71 -9.02
C LYS A 189 -7.16 -2.94 -8.09
N VAL A 190 -6.21 -3.61 -7.44
CA VAL A 190 -5.28 -2.93 -6.52
C VAL A 190 -4.32 -2.02 -7.26
N ALA A 191 -4.01 -2.28 -8.54
CA ALA A 191 -3.27 -1.35 -9.39
C ALA A 191 -4.08 -0.09 -9.78
N GLY A 192 -5.37 -0.03 -9.44
CA GLY A 192 -6.24 1.12 -9.71
C GLY A 192 -7.00 1.05 -11.03
N TYR A 193 -7.01 -0.09 -11.72
CA TYR A 193 -7.79 -0.26 -12.94
C TYR A 193 -9.27 -0.48 -12.64
N ASP A 194 -10.13 -0.04 -13.56
CA ASP A 194 -11.55 -0.38 -13.58
C ASP A 194 -11.74 -1.81 -14.11
N ALA A 195 -11.28 -2.76 -13.30
CA ALA A 195 -11.32 -4.17 -13.61
C ALA A 195 -12.64 -4.79 -13.14
N HIS A 196 -13.14 -5.74 -13.91
CA HIS A 196 -14.34 -6.51 -13.63
C HIS A 196 -14.05 -7.99 -13.80
N TYR A 197 -14.46 -8.78 -12.81
CA TYR A 197 -14.43 -10.23 -12.93
C TYR A 197 -15.66 -10.68 -13.70
N VAL A 198 -15.47 -11.50 -14.73
CA VAL A 198 -16.54 -11.95 -15.61
C VAL A 198 -16.69 -13.46 -15.53
N LYS A 199 -17.92 -13.94 -15.42
CA LYS A 199 -18.28 -15.35 -15.53
C LYS A 199 -19.24 -15.55 -16.68
N GLY A 200 -19.06 -16.63 -17.42
CA GLY A 200 -19.99 -17.03 -18.46
C GLY A 200 -19.49 -18.26 -19.18
N TYR A 201 -19.59 -18.25 -20.50
CA TYR A 201 -19.23 -19.39 -21.33
C TYR A 201 -18.41 -18.96 -22.54
N PHE A 202 -17.65 -19.90 -23.09
CA PHE A 202 -17.21 -19.82 -24.47
C PHE A 202 -17.89 -20.88 -25.32
N GLN A 203 -18.10 -20.55 -26.60
CA GLN A 203 -18.65 -21.47 -27.59
C GLN A 203 -17.60 -22.49 -28.01
N LYS A 204 -17.91 -23.77 -27.85
CA LYS A 204 -17.12 -24.89 -28.39
C LYS A 204 -17.66 -25.31 -29.77
N SER A 205 -16.87 -26.09 -30.49
CA SER A 205 -17.30 -26.77 -31.71
C SER A 205 -18.54 -27.64 -31.45
N GLY A 206 -19.44 -27.72 -32.43
CA GLY A 206 -20.68 -28.50 -32.31
C GLY A 206 -21.72 -27.92 -31.34
N GLY A 207 -21.76 -26.60 -31.15
CA GLY A 207 -22.81 -25.92 -30.38
C GLY A 207 -22.68 -26.00 -28.84
N LYS A 208 -21.79 -26.85 -28.33
CA LYS A 208 -21.54 -27.00 -26.88
C LYS A 208 -20.93 -25.75 -26.26
N ARG A 209 -21.06 -25.61 -24.94
CA ARG A 209 -20.52 -24.47 -24.17
C ARG A 209 -19.55 -24.93 -23.10
N GLY A 210 -18.46 -24.20 -22.90
CA GLY A 210 -17.52 -24.39 -21.79
C GLY A 210 -17.68 -23.26 -20.78
N ALA A 211 -17.97 -23.59 -19.52
CA ALA A 211 -18.03 -22.60 -18.45
C ALA A 211 -16.64 -21.99 -18.23
N HIS A 212 -16.57 -20.67 -18.10
CA HIS A 212 -15.31 -19.95 -18.13
C HIS A 212 -15.37 -18.61 -17.39
N ALA A 213 -14.19 -18.12 -17.00
CA ALA A 213 -14.04 -16.81 -16.38
C ALA A 213 -12.81 -16.08 -16.94
N TRP A 214 -12.95 -14.76 -17.00
CA TRP A 214 -11.91 -13.85 -17.48
C TRP A 214 -12.08 -12.48 -16.81
N VAL A 215 -11.23 -11.53 -17.20
CA VAL A 215 -11.27 -10.16 -16.67
C VAL A 215 -11.56 -9.19 -17.79
N GLU A 216 -12.49 -8.28 -17.54
CA GLU A 216 -12.65 -7.08 -18.36
C GLU A 216 -11.97 -5.90 -17.68
N ILE A 217 -11.34 -5.02 -18.43
CA ILE A 217 -10.87 -3.72 -17.93
C ILE A 217 -11.41 -2.63 -18.82
N ASP A 218 -12.18 -1.72 -18.24
CA ASP A 218 -12.68 -0.52 -18.90
C ASP A 218 -11.58 0.55 -18.91
N GLN A 219 -11.31 1.12 -20.09
CA GLN A 219 -10.27 2.13 -20.30
C GLN A 219 -10.87 3.32 -21.07
N LYS A 220 -10.47 4.54 -20.72
CA LYS A 220 -10.79 5.72 -21.55
C LYS A 220 -9.79 5.80 -22.71
N VAL A 221 -10.29 5.75 -23.94
CA VAL A 221 -9.51 5.89 -25.17
C VAL A 221 -10.16 6.99 -26.00
N LYS A 222 -9.43 8.09 -26.24
CA LYS A 222 -9.96 9.27 -26.95
C LYS A 222 -11.30 9.77 -26.36
N GLY A 223 -11.38 9.86 -25.03
CA GLY A 223 -12.57 10.28 -24.31
C GLY A 223 -13.70 9.24 -24.19
N LYS A 224 -13.66 8.15 -24.99
CA LYS A 224 -14.69 7.10 -24.99
C LYS A 224 -14.28 5.90 -24.14
N LYS A 225 -15.22 5.29 -23.44
CA LYS A 225 -15.00 4.04 -22.71
C LYS A 225 -14.81 2.90 -23.70
N LYS A 226 -13.73 2.13 -23.55
CA LYS A 226 -13.46 0.91 -24.30
C LYS A 226 -13.11 -0.22 -23.34
N THR A 227 -13.78 -1.34 -23.49
CA THR A 227 -13.56 -2.55 -22.69
C THR A 227 -12.58 -3.46 -23.39
N TYR A 228 -11.58 -3.94 -22.65
CA TYR A 228 -10.64 -4.96 -23.13
C TYR A 228 -10.75 -6.23 -22.29
N VAL A 229 -10.58 -7.38 -22.94
CA VAL A 229 -10.63 -8.71 -22.32
C VAL A 229 -9.23 -9.19 -21.98
N TYR A 230 -9.09 -9.82 -20.82
CA TYR A 230 -7.86 -10.41 -20.32
C TYR A 230 -8.18 -11.82 -19.82
N ASP A 231 -7.64 -12.82 -20.51
CA ASP A 231 -7.96 -14.22 -20.28
C ASP A 231 -6.68 -15.04 -20.07
N PRO A 232 -6.24 -15.17 -18.80
CA PRO A 232 -5.02 -15.89 -18.48
C PRO A 232 -5.09 -17.38 -18.84
N ASN A 233 -6.26 -18.01 -18.67
CA ASN A 233 -6.42 -19.43 -18.95
C ASN A 233 -6.44 -19.70 -20.45
N PHE A 234 -7.12 -18.86 -21.23
CA PHE A 234 -7.03 -18.94 -22.70
C PHE A 234 -5.59 -18.84 -23.20
N GLN A 235 -4.81 -17.87 -22.70
CA GLN A 235 -3.40 -17.77 -23.08
C GLN A 235 -2.60 -19.02 -22.68
N LYS A 236 -2.90 -19.60 -21.51
CA LYS A 236 -2.24 -20.82 -21.04
C LYS A 236 -2.55 -22.03 -21.92
N GLU A 237 -3.84 -22.26 -22.20
CA GLU A 237 -4.32 -23.44 -22.93
C GLU A 237 -3.96 -23.37 -24.41
N TYR A 238 -4.22 -22.23 -25.05
CA TYR A 238 -4.10 -22.10 -26.51
C TYR A 238 -2.76 -21.53 -26.95
N LYS A 239 -1.91 -21.07 -26.02
CA LYS A 239 -0.62 -20.40 -26.31
C LYS A 239 -0.75 -19.17 -27.24
N LEU A 240 -1.93 -18.56 -27.26
CA LEU A 240 -2.25 -17.33 -28.00
C LEU A 240 -2.23 -16.12 -27.07
N ASN A 241 -2.19 -14.90 -27.62
CA ASN A 241 -2.29 -13.71 -26.80
C ASN A 241 -3.65 -13.68 -26.09
N GLY A 242 -3.65 -13.71 -24.76
CA GLY A 242 -4.84 -13.53 -23.92
C GLY A 242 -4.93 -12.15 -23.27
N TYR A 243 -3.98 -11.26 -23.57
CA TYR A 243 -3.87 -9.96 -22.92
C TYR A 243 -4.44 -8.84 -23.80
N LYS A 244 -5.35 -8.05 -23.23
CA LYS A 244 -5.93 -6.86 -23.87
C LYS A 244 -6.57 -7.16 -25.23
N LEU A 245 -7.42 -8.18 -25.26
CA LEU A 245 -8.20 -8.58 -26.42
C LEU A 245 -9.44 -7.70 -26.61
N THR A 246 -10.01 -7.75 -27.80
CA THR A 246 -11.35 -7.24 -28.08
C THR A 246 -12.27 -8.43 -28.35
N TYR A 247 -13.51 -8.36 -27.89
CA TYR A 247 -14.51 -9.39 -28.21
C TYR A 247 -14.64 -9.60 -29.73
N GLY A 248 -14.74 -10.86 -30.14
CA GLY A 248 -14.87 -11.23 -31.56
C GLY A 248 -13.58 -11.10 -32.38
N ALA A 249 -12.43 -10.83 -31.76
CA ALA A 249 -11.16 -10.84 -32.47
C ALA A 249 -10.86 -12.22 -33.11
N LYS A 250 -10.17 -12.22 -34.25
CA LYS A 250 -9.75 -13.46 -34.89
C LYS A 250 -8.84 -14.26 -33.96
N ARG A 251 -8.96 -15.59 -33.98
CA ARG A 251 -8.17 -16.52 -33.16
C ARG A 251 -8.32 -16.28 -31.64
N THR A 252 -9.50 -15.84 -31.19
CA THR A 252 -9.86 -15.80 -29.77
C THR A 252 -11.10 -16.63 -29.49
N LEU A 253 -11.39 -16.89 -28.22
CA LEU A 253 -12.64 -17.53 -27.84
C LEU A 253 -13.86 -16.66 -28.22
N LYS A 254 -14.97 -17.33 -28.56
CA LYS A 254 -16.27 -16.68 -28.69
C LYS A 254 -16.99 -16.73 -27.35
N TYR A 255 -16.89 -15.64 -26.59
CA TYR A 255 -17.52 -15.48 -25.29
C TYR A 255 -19.03 -15.24 -25.43
N VAL A 256 -19.85 -15.97 -24.67
CA VAL A 256 -21.31 -15.95 -24.73
C VAL A 256 -21.92 -16.09 -23.33
N ASN A 257 -23.13 -15.58 -23.13
CA ASN A 257 -23.92 -15.71 -21.91
C ASN A 257 -23.12 -15.40 -20.64
N TYR A 258 -22.56 -14.19 -20.56
CA TYR A 258 -21.66 -13.78 -19.50
C TYR A 258 -22.14 -12.53 -18.77
N LYS A 259 -21.66 -12.38 -17.53
CA LYS A 259 -21.94 -11.21 -16.70
C LYS A 259 -20.73 -10.83 -15.85
N ARG A 260 -20.59 -9.53 -15.60
CA ARG A 260 -19.76 -9.01 -14.51
C ARG A 260 -20.37 -9.44 -13.17
N VAL A 261 -19.55 -9.76 -12.19
CA VAL A 261 -20.01 -10.22 -10.85
C VAL A 261 -19.59 -9.29 -9.73
N ASN A 262 -19.26 -8.04 -10.07
CA ASN A 262 -18.77 -7.00 -9.17
C ASN A 262 -19.26 -5.62 -9.58
#